data_AF-K2BU71-F1
#
_entry.id   AF-K2BU71-F1
#
_cell.length_a   1.000
_cell.length_b   1.000
_cell.length_c   1.000
_cell.angle_alpha   90.00
_cell.angle_beta   90.00
_cell.angle_gamma   90.00
#
_symmetry.space_group_name_H-M   'P 1'
#
loop_
_entity.id
_entity.type
_entity.pdbx_description
1 polymer ?
#
loop_
_entity_poly.entity_id
_entity_poly.type
_entity_poly.pdbx_seq_one_letter_code
_entity_poly.pdbx_strand_id
1 'polypeptide(L)'
;MKFLNVPIEKPLEINFILAQSHFIKTVEDCYETLIEAIPGIKFGLAFCEASGEKLIRKAGTDEEMINLAVKNTKKVGAGHSLFIFLKNA
;
A
#
# COMPACT_ATOMS: atom_id res chain seq x y z
N MET A 1 -18.17 14.56 13.32
CA MET A 1 -16.85 14.32 12.70
C MET A 1 -15.82 14.21 13.82
N LYS A 2 -14.94 13.22 13.79
CA LYS A 2 -13.88 13.00 14.81
C LYS A 2 -12.54 12.97 14.10
N PHE A 3 -11.54 13.67 14.62
CA PHE A 3 -10.16 13.60 14.13
C PHE A 3 -9.38 12.55 14.90
N LEU A 4 -8.60 11.74 14.19
CA LEU A 4 -7.72 10.72 14.74
C LEU A 4 -6.32 10.97 14.22
N ASN A 5 -5.32 10.95 15.09
CA ASN A 5 -3.93 10.89 14.69
C ASN A 5 -3.52 9.41 14.63
N VAL A 6 -3.26 8.90 13.43
CA VAL A 6 -2.91 7.48 13.20
C VAL A 6 -1.45 7.41 12.77
N PRO A 7 -0.52 6.94 13.63
CA PRO A 7 0.88 6.86 13.26
C PRO A 7 1.12 5.71 12.28
N ILE A 8 1.86 6.02 11.21
CA ILE A 8 2.35 5.04 10.24
C ILE A 8 3.60 4.37 10.81
N GLU A 9 3.55 3.04 10.89
CA GLU A 9 4.65 2.21 11.36
C GLU A 9 5.54 1.83 10.17
N LYS A 10 6.82 2.19 10.25
CA LYS A 10 7.83 1.79 9.28
C LYS A 10 9.22 1.79 9.91
N PRO A 11 10.15 0.93 9.46
CA PRO A 11 11.56 1.13 9.72
C PRO A 11 12.05 2.47 9.16
N LEU A 12 13.17 2.98 9.68
CA LEU A 12 13.66 4.32 9.33
C LEU A 12 14.06 4.37 7.85
N GLU A 13 14.72 3.32 7.38
CA GLU A 13 15.27 3.12 6.04
C GLU A 13 14.23 2.82 4.95
N ILE A 14 13.00 2.48 5.34
CA ILE A 14 11.93 2.16 4.38
C ILE A 14 11.20 3.43 3.96
N ASN A 15 11.06 3.62 2.64
CA ASN A 15 10.27 4.71 2.09
C ASN A 15 8.79 4.33 2.00
N PHE A 16 7.92 5.33 2.15
CA PHE A 16 6.47 5.16 2.17
C PHE A 16 5.81 6.18 1.25
N ILE A 17 4.89 5.70 0.40
CA ILE A 17 4.02 6.51 -0.44
C ILE A 17 2.58 6.27 -0.01
N LEU A 18 1.88 7.37 0.30
CA LEU A 18 0.44 7.39 0.52
C LEU A 18 -0.23 8.07 -0.67
N ALA A 19 -1.21 7.40 -1.27
CA ALA A 19 -1.99 7.94 -2.37
C ALA A 19 -3.49 7.63 -2.20
N GLN A 20 -4.32 8.35 -2.95
CA GLN A 20 -5.73 8.02 -3.14
C GLN A 20 -5.89 7.49 -4.56
N SER A 21 -6.63 6.40 -4.73
CA SER A 21 -6.97 5.85 -6.05
C SER A 21 -8.45 5.48 -6.11
N HIS A 22 -8.86 4.80 -7.16
CA HIS A 22 -10.16 4.17 -7.27
C HIS A 22 -10.05 2.95 -8.20
N PHE A 23 -11.03 2.06 -8.11
CA PHE A 23 -11.13 0.84 -8.92
C PHE A 23 -10.09 -0.24 -8.60
N ILE A 24 -10.54 -1.50 -8.65
CA ILE A 24 -9.77 -2.67 -8.19
C ILE A 24 -8.47 -2.88 -8.97
N LYS A 25 -8.45 -2.46 -10.24
CA LYS A 25 -7.30 -2.56 -11.13
C LYS A 25 -6.08 -1.75 -10.66
N THR A 26 -6.28 -0.80 -9.73
CA THR A 26 -5.18 -0.08 -9.02
C THR A 26 -4.07 -1.03 -8.55
N VAL A 27 -4.42 -2.21 -8.03
CA VAL A 27 -3.43 -3.15 -7.49
C VAL A 27 -2.51 -3.69 -8.57
N GLU A 28 -3.08 -4.13 -9.70
CA GLU A 28 -2.31 -4.66 -10.83
C GLU A 28 -1.53 -3.55 -11.54
N ASP A 29 -2.17 -2.41 -11.83
CA ASP A 29 -1.54 -1.31 -12.56
C ASP A 29 -0.34 -0.72 -11.78
N CYS A 30 -0.48 -0.54 -10.47
CA CYS A 30 0.63 -0.07 -9.64
C CYS A 30 1.72 -1.13 -9.47
N TYR A 31 1.36 -2.41 -9.40
CA TYR A 31 2.35 -3.49 -9.35
C TYR A 31 3.20 -3.51 -10.62
N GLU A 32 2.56 -3.52 -11.80
CA GLU A 32 3.19 -3.49 -13.12
C GLU A 32 4.09 -2.26 -13.28
N THR A 33 3.57 -1.07 -12.97
CA THR A 33 4.34 0.18 -13.03
C THR A 33 5.63 0.11 -12.21
N LEU A 34 5.58 -0.46 -11.01
CA LEU A 34 6.74 -0.55 -10.12
C LEU A 34 7.79 -1.56 -10.61
N ILE A 35 7.36 -2.74 -11.09
CA ILE A 35 8.30 -3.74 -11.62
C ILE A 35 8.92 -3.32 -12.95
N GLU A 36 8.22 -2.53 -13.76
CA GLU A 36 8.73 -1.97 -15.01
C GLU A 36 9.72 -0.82 -14.77
N ALA A 37 9.53 -0.05 -13.69
CA ALA A 37 10.39 1.08 -13.36
C ALA A 37 11.80 0.67 -12.90
N ILE A 38 11.93 -0.38 -12.07
CA ILE A 38 13.21 -0.80 -11.49
C ILE A 38 13.32 -2.34 -11.49
N PRO A 39 14.29 -2.92 -12.22
CA PRO A 39 14.52 -4.36 -12.20
C PRO A 39 14.82 -4.87 -10.77
N GLY A 40 14.05 -5.85 -10.32
CA GLY A 40 14.25 -6.47 -9.01
C GLY A 40 13.82 -5.61 -7.80
N ILE A 41 13.05 -4.54 -8.02
CA ILE A 41 12.49 -3.68 -6.97
C ILE A 41 11.87 -4.50 -5.84
N LYS A 42 12.08 -4.06 -4.59
CA LYS A 42 11.48 -4.65 -3.39
C LYS A 42 10.42 -3.72 -2.84
N PHE A 43 9.16 -4.12 -2.95
CA PHE A 43 8.04 -3.33 -2.47
C PHE A 43 6.87 -4.19 -2.04
N GLY A 44 5.96 -3.55 -1.32
CA GLY A 44 4.64 -4.08 -1.02
C GLY A 44 3.61 -2.96 -1.04
N LEU A 45 2.45 -3.26 -1.60
CA LEU A 45 1.34 -2.34 -1.68
C LEU A 45 0.05 -2.92 -1.09
N ALA A 46 -0.80 -2.04 -0.60
CA ALA A 46 -2.11 -2.36 -0.07
C ALA A 46 -3.12 -1.26 -0.44
N PHE A 47 -4.26 -1.67 -0.99
CA PHE A 47 -5.35 -0.81 -1.43
C PHE A 47 -6.64 -1.14 -0.65
N CYS A 48 -7.27 -0.13 -0.07
CA CYS A 48 -8.56 -0.25 0.61
C CYS A 48 -9.71 -0.20 -0.39
N GLU A 49 -10.33 -1.34 -0.71
CA GLU A 49 -11.59 -1.33 -1.44
C GLU A 49 -12.68 -0.63 -0.62
N ALA A 50 -13.36 0.39 -1.18
CA ALA A 50 -14.34 1.19 -0.43
C ALA A 50 -15.80 0.74 -0.63
N SER A 51 -16.04 -0.18 -1.55
CA SER A 51 -17.36 -0.72 -1.90
C SER A 51 -17.36 -2.26 -1.84
N GLY A 52 -18.53 -2.88 -1.99
CA GLY A 52 -18.64 -4.34 -2.06
C GLY A 52 -18.13 -5.02 -0.79
N GLU A 53 -17.20 -5.97 -0.95
CA GLU A 53 -16.60 -6.75 0.15
C GLU A 53 -15.69 -5.91 1.06
N LYS A 54 -15.20 -4.75 0.58
CA LYS A 54 -14.34 -3.82 1.33
C LYS A 54 -13.07 -4.48 1.87
N LEU A 55 -12.43 -5.31 1.04
CA LEU A 55 -11.20 -6.00 1.41
C LEU A 55 -9.97 -5.11 1.22
N ILE A 56 -8.91 -5.40 1.98
CA ILE A 56 -7.57 -4.88 1.67
C ILE A 56 -6.98 -5.77 0.59
N ARG A 57 -6.79 -5.18 -0.58
CA ARG A 57 -6.20 -5.84 -1.75
C ARG A 57 -4.71 -5.53 -1.75
N LYS A 58 -3.86 -6.52 -2.00
CA LYS A 58 -2.41 -6.39 -1.79
C LYS A 58 -1.62 -7.09 -2.89
N ALA A 59 -0.44 -6.56 -3.20
CA ALA A 59 0.52 -7.13 -4.13
C ALA A 59 1.93 -6.62 -3.78
N GLY A 60 2.95 -7.22 -4.35
CA GLY A 60 4.34 -6.80 -4.14
C GLY A 60 5.34 -7.91 -4.40
N THR A 61 6.62 -7.56 -4.27
CA THR A 61 7.77 -8.43 -4.54
C THR A 61 8.57 -8.78 -3.27
N ASP A 62 8.14 -8.25 -2.12
CA ASP A 62 8.76 -8.45 -0.82
C ASP A 62 7.67 -8.63 0.26
N GLU A 63 7.62 -9.81 0.90
CA GLU A 63 6.56 -10.13 1.85
C GLU A 63 6.57 -9.22 3.10
N GLU A 64 7.73 -8.76 3.55
CA GLU A 64 7.82 -7.85 4.69
C GLU A 64 7.15 -6.52 4.37
N MET A 65 7.42 -5.97 3.18
CA MET A 65 6.79 -4.74 2.71
C MET A 65 5.28 -4.91 2.48
N ILE A 66 4.84 -6.07 1.96
CA ILE A 66 3.40 -6.35 1.77
C ILE A 66 2.69 -6.38 3.12
N ASN A 67 3.27 -7.05 4.12
CA ASN A 67 2.71 -7.13 5.46
C ASN A 67 2.69 -5.75 6.14
N LEU A 68 3.74 -4.94 5.94
CA LEU A 68 3.81 -3.56 6.43
C LEU A 68 2.72 -2.68 5.80
N ALA A 69 2.49 -2.82 4.49
CA ALA A 69 1.43 -2.11 3.77
C ALA A 69 0.04 -2.47 4.33
N VAL A 70 -0.25 -3.77 4.46
CA VAL A 70 -1.54 -4.25 4.99
C VAL A 70 -1.76 -3.78 6.43
N LYS A 71 -0.74 -3.87 7.29
CA LYS A 71 -0.81 -3.45 8.70
C LYS A 71 -1.20 -1.98 8.82
N ASN A 72 -0.52 -1.09 8.10
CA ASN A 72 -0.78 0.35 8.13
C ASN A 72 -2.14 0.69 7.51
N THR A 73 -2.47 0.08 6.38
CA THR A 73 -3.76 0.25 5.70
C THR A 73 -4.93 -0.13 6.61
N LYS A 74 -4.83 -1.26 7.32
CA LYS A 74 -5.84 -1.71 8.28
C LYS A 74 -5.99 -0.76 9.47
N LYS A 75 -4.90 -0.15 9.93
CA LYS A 75 -4.89 0.81 11.04
C LYS A 75 -5.53 2.14 10.66
N VAL A 76 -5.31 2.60 9.42
CA VAL A 76 -5.87 3.86 8.91
C VAL A 76 -7.33 3.67 8.49
N GLY A 77 -7.66 2.59 7.78
CA GLY A 77 -9.03 2.22 7.45
C GLY A 77 -9.78 3.22 6.55
N ALA A 78 -9.06 4.06 5.80
CA ALA A 78 -9.66 5.00 4.86
C ALA A 78 -10.00 4.28 3.54
N GLY A 79 -11.24 4.41 3.05
CA GLY A 79 -11.63 3.83 1.77
C GLY A 79 -10.84 4.44 0.61
N HIS A 80 -10.49 3.61 -0.38
CA HIS A 80 -9.79 4.02 -1.60
C HIS A 80 -8.38 4.59 -1.40
N SER A 81 -7.80 4.44 -0.21
CA SER A 81 -6.39 4.74 0.03
C SER A 81 -5.48 3.63 -0.47
N LEU A 82 -4.34 4.01 -1.05
CA LEU A 82 -3.26 3.14 -1.49
C LEU A 82 -2.01 3.43 -0.66
N PHE A 83 -1.41 2.37 -0.12
CA PHE A 83 -0.18 2.40 0.66
C PHE A 83 0.88 1.61 -0.10
N ILE A 84 2.06 2.20 -0.32
CA ILE A 84 3.20 1.53 -0.95
C ILE A 84 4.43 1.71 -0.07
N PHE A 85 5.09 0.61 0.28
CA PHE A 85 6.35 0.59 1.03
C PHE A 85 7.46 0.08 0.12
N LEU A 86 8.59 0.79 0.11
CA LEU A 86 9.73 0.56 -0.78
C LEU A 86 10.99 0.25 0.03
N LYS A 87 11.71 -0.80 -0.37
CA LYS A 87 12.97 -1.24 0.23
C LYS A 87 14.06 -1.16 -0.85
N ASN A 88 15.06 -0.31 -0.64
CA ASN A 88 16.21 -0.13 -1.56
C ASN A 88 15.80 0.12 -3.02
N ALA A 89 14.85 1.03 -3.23
CA ALA A 89 14.32 1.42 -4.54
C ALA A 89 14.64 2.88 -4.84
#